data_AF-A0A419UZZ3-F1
#
_entry.id   AF-A0A419UZZ3-F1
#
_cell.length_a   1.000
_cell.length_b   1.000
_cell.length_c   1.000
_cell.angle_alpha   90.00
_cell.angle_beta   90.00
_cell.angle_gamma   90.00
#
_symmetry.space_group_name_H-M   'P 1'
#
loop_
_entity.id
_entity.type
_entity.pdbx_description
1 polymer ?
#
loop_
_entity_poly.entity_id
_entity_poly.type
_entity_poly.pdbx_seq_one_letter_code
_entity_poly.pdbx_strand_id
1 'polypeptide(L)'
;MAEIIFSSIQGSHETKSDQGHKINYDVTILYDREEPAYTIQYETKDRMVPQADTIKFENGSTVIEDGQNVFRLDKEEEQEEE
;
A
#
# COMPACT_ATOMS: atom_id res chain seq x y z
N MET A 1 3.90 7.55 15.02
CA MET A 1 3.14 6.77 14.04
C MET A 1 4.05 6.60 12.85
N ALA A 2 4.16 5.38 12.30
CA ALA A 2 4.93 5.18 11.08
C ALA A 2 4.01 5.34 9.87
N GLU A 3 4.40 6.17 8.91
CA GLU A 3 3.67 6.36 7.65
C GLU A 3 4.34 5.52 6.56
N ILE A 4 3.51 4.80 5.80
CA ILE A 4 3.94 3.95 4.69
C ILE A 4 3.09 4.29 3.48
N ILE A 5 3.76 4.62 2.38
CA ILE A 5 3.13 4.96 1.11
C ILE A 5 3.38 3.82 0.14
N PHE A 6 2.30 3.27 -0.40
CA PHE A 6 2.31 2.20 -1.40
C PHE A 6 1.85 2.76 -2.74
N SER A 7 2.47 2.35 -3.84
CA SER A 7 1.98 2.63 -5.18
C SER A 7 0.72 1.79 -5.47
N SER A 8 -0.21 2.34 -6.26
CA SER A 8 -1.36 1.60 -6.78
C SER A 8 -1.05 0.74 -7.99
N ILE A 9 0.20 0.70 -8.46
CA ILE A 9 0.62 -0.12 -9.60
C ILE A 9 0.60 -1.60 -9.21
N GLN A 10 -0.03 -2.44 -10.03
CA GLN A 10 -0.07 -3.89 -9.82
C GLN A 10 1.32 -4.50 -10.01
N GLY A 11 1.78 -5.28 -9.03
CA GLY A 11 3.08 -5.96 -9.07
C GLY A 11 3.82 -5.92 -7.74
N SER A 12 5.09 -6.36 -7.77
CA SER A 12 5.99 -6.32 -6.61
C SER A 12 6.82 -5.04 -6.62
N HIS A 13 6.84 -4.34 -5.50
CA HIS A 13 7.48 -3.04 -5.33
C HIS A 13 8.26 -2.97 -4.01
N GLU A 14 9.17 -1.99 -3.90
CA GLU A 14 9.86 -1.65 -2.64
C GLU A 14 9.53 -0.20 -2.29
N THR A 15 9.17 0.04 -1.02
CA THR A 15 8.99 1.37 -0.44
C THR A 15 9.76 1.49 0.86
N LYS A 16 9.77 2.70 1.43
CA LYS A 16 10.43 3.02 2.68
C LYS A 16 9.46 3.78 3.58
N SER A 17 9.33 3.37 4.83
CA SER A 17 8.56 4.13 5.83
C SER A 17 9.23 5.48 6.14
N ASP A 18 8.50 6.42 6.72
CA ASP A 18 9.04 7.69 7.22
C ASP A 18 10.18 7.48 8.23
N GLN A 19 10.12 6.39 9.00
CA GLN A 19 11.15 6.00 9.98
C GLN A 19 12.39 5.37 9.34
N GLY A 20 12.31 5.05 8.04
CA GLY A 20 13.43 4.61 7.24
C GLY A 20 13.58 3.11 7.05
N HIS A 21 12.58 2.32 7.44
CA HIS A 21 12.54 0.87 7.25
C HIS A 21 12.20 0.51 5.81
N LYS A 22 12.89 -0.50 5.26
CA LYS A 22 12.61 -1.01 3.91
C LYS A 22 11.46 -2.01 3.93
N ILE A 23 10.53 -1.83 3.01
CA ILE A 23 9.28 -2.58 2.93
C ILE A 23 9.13 -3.08 1.49
N ASN A 24 9.09 -4.40 1.31
CA ASN A 24 8.72 -5.01 0.04
C ASN A 24 7.21 -5.23 0.06
N TYR A 25 6.51 -4.96 -1.02
CA TYR A 25 5.07 -5.12 -1.07
C TYR A 25 4.61 -5.56 -2.46
N ASP A 26 3.53 -6.33 -2.48
CA ASP A 26 2.87 -6.83 -3.67
C ASP A 26 1.46 -6.25 -3.72
N VAL A 27 1.14 -5.61 -4.84
CA VAL A 27 -0.15 -4.98 -5.09
C VAL A 27 -0.96 -5.87 -6.04
N THR A 28 -2.13 -6.26 -5.60
CA THR A 28 -3.13 -6.97 -6.39
C THR A 28 -4.37 -6.09 -6.54
N ILE A 29 -4.74 -5.77 -7.78
CA ILE A 29 -5.95 -4.99 -8.07
C ILE A 29 -7.10 -5.95 -8.37
N LEU A 30 -8.21 -5.80 -7.65
CA LEU A 30 -9.42 -6.58 -7.81
C LEU A 30 -10.51 -5.70 -8.46
N TYR A 31 -10.85 -6.03 -9.71
CA TYR A 31 -11.89 -5.35 -10.49
C TYR A 31 -13.24 -6.09 -10.37
N ASP A 32 -13.72 -6.30 -9.15
CA ASP A 32 -14.94 -7.09 -8.89
C ASP A 32 -16.21 -6.21 -8.73
N ARG A 33 -16.06 -4.88 -8.64
CA ARG A 33 -17.15 -3.91 -8.38
C ARG A 33 -17.00 -2.63 -9.22
N GLU A 34 -17.96 -1.71 -9.08
CA GLU A 34 -17.94 -0.37 -9.72
C GLU A 34 -16.65 0.43 -9.41
N GLU A 35 -15.96 0.12 -8.30
CA GLU A 35 -14.66 0.70 -7.95
C GLU A 35 -13.59 -0.39 -7.76
N PRO A 36 -12.33 -0.14 -8.18
CA PRO A 36 -11.23 -1.06 -7.97
C PRO A 36 -10.90 -1.18 -6.48
N ALA A 37 -10.68 -2.41 -6.02
CA ALA A 37 -10.13 -2.67 -4.69
C ALA A 37 -8.65 -3.05 -4.80
N TYR A 38 -7.82 -2.50 -3.91
CA TYR A 38 -6.37 -2.76 -3.92
C TYR A 38 -6.01 -3.59 -2.70
N THR A 39 -5.42 -4.76 -2.93
CA THR A 39 -4.88 -5.61 -1.87
C THR A 39 -3.36 -5.49 -1.89
N ILE A 40 -2.79 -5.03 -0.79
CA ILE A 40 -1.36 -4.81 -0.63
C ILE A 40 -0.85 -5.77 0.43
N GLN A 41 -0.06 -6.74 0.00
CA GLN A 41 0.65 -7.63 0.91
C GLN A 41 2.06 -7.08 1.08
N TYR A 42 2.47 -6.74 2.29
CA TYR A 42 3.81 -6.19 2.54
C TYR A 42 4.62 -7.03 3.51
N GLU A 43 5.93 -6.99 3.37
CA GLU A 43 6.93 -7.60 4.24
C GLU A 43 8.08 -6.62 4.52
N THR A 44 8.41 -6.44 5.79
CA THR A 44 9.54 -5.64 6.24
C THR A 44 10.73 -6.55 6.55
N LYS A 45 11.93 -6.21 6.03
CA LYS A 45 13.16 -6.97 6.35
C LYS A 45 13.76 -6.63 7.71
N ASP A 46 13.32 -5.52 8.30
CA ASP A 46 13.73 -5.08 9.62
C ASP A 46 12.89 -5.77 10.72
N ARG A 47 13.31 -5.68 11.98
CA ARG A 47 12.53 -6.17 13.15
C ARG A 47 11.30 -5.28 13.44
N MET A 48 10.72 -4.65 12.43
CA MET A 48 9.49 -3.90 12.54
C MET A 48 8.35 -4.92 12.72
N VAL A 49 7.44 -4.63 13.65
CA VAL A 49 6.24 -5.45 13.87
C VAL A 49 5.05 -4.62 13.36
N PRO A 50 4.20 -5.16 12.49
CA PRO A 50 4.24 -6.51 11.92
C PRO A 50 5.31 -6.69 10.83
N GLN A 51 5.96 -7.86 10.81
CA GLN A 51 6.99 -8.19 9.81
C GLN A 51 6.39 -8.42 8.43
N ALA A 52 5.16 -8.89 8.36
CA ALA A 52 4.39 -8.99 7.13
C ALA A 52 2.91 -8.90 7.44
N ASP A 53 2.14 -8.21 6.60
CA ASP A 53 0.69 -8.06 6.75
C ASP A 53 0.01 -7.87 5.40
N THR A 54 -1.32 -7.88 5.37
CA THR A 54 -2.12 -7.66 4.15
C THR A 54 -3.14 -6.56 4.40
N ILE A 55 -2.98 -5.46 3.68
CA ILE A 55 -3.84 -4.28 3.74
C ILE A 55 -4.78 -4.30 2.53
N LYS A 56 -6.07 -4.07 2.78
CA LYS A 56 -7.08 -4.02 1.73
C LYS A 56 -7.73 -2.64 1.67
N PHE A 57 -7.50 -1.93 0.58
CA PHE A 57 -8.17 -0.68 0.25
C PHE A 57 -9.46 -0.99 -0.53
N GLU A 58 -10.61 -0.84 0.13
CA GLU A 58 -11.93 -1.06 -0.46
C GLU A 58 -12.59 0.27 -0.87
N ASN A 59 -13.47 0.22 -1.87
CA ASN A 59 -14.37 1.32 -2.28
C ASN A 59 -13.64 2.68 -2.45
N GLY A 60 -12.59 2.69 -3.27
CA GLY A 60 -11.87 3.93 -3.58
C GLY A 60 -11.03 4.52 -2.43
N SER A 61 -10.99 3.89 -1.25
CA SER A 61 -10.18 4.34 -0.11
C SER A 61 -8.69 4.41 -0.48
N THR A 62 -8.01 5.46 -0.02
CA THR A 62 -6.57 5.66 -0.23
C THR A 62 -5.78 5.75 1.06
N VAL A 63 -6.44 5.74 2.22
CA VAL A 63 -5.77 5.83 3.52
C VAL A 63 -6.40 4.84 4.48
N ILE A 64 -5.57 4.07 5.17
CA ILE A 64 -5.95 3.13 6.23
C ILE A 64 -5.08 3.41 7.45
N GLU A 65 -5.71 3.58 8.60
CA GLU A 65 -5.03 3.76 9.87
C GLU A 65 -5.16 2.46 10.68
N ASP A 66 -4.03 1.79 10.95
CA ASP A 66 -3.98 0.58 11.77
C ASP A 66 -3.14 0.83 13.02
N GLY A 67 -3.83 1.17 14.11
CA GLY A 67 -3.21 1.38 15.42
C GLY A 67 -2.14 2.48 15.42
N GLN A 68 -0.87 2.08 15.24
CA GLN A 68 0.29 2.98 15.22
C GLN A 68 0.83 3.29 13.82
N ASN A 69 0.27 2.69 12.77
CA ASN A 69 0.72 2.84 11.38
C ASN A 69 -0.36 3.52 10.53
N VAL A 70 0.09 4.34 9.59
CA VAL A 70 -0.76 4.98 8.58
C VAL A 70 -0.31 4.47 7.22
N PHE A 71 -1.20 3.75 6.54
CA PHE A 71 -0.96 3.23 5.20
C PHE A 71 -1.67 4.12 4.19
N ARG A 72 -0.94 4.60 3.19
CA ARG A 72 -1.47 5.45 2.13
C ARG A 72 -1.23 4.77 0.80
N LEU A 73 -2.26 4.74 -0.02
CA LEU A 73 -2.20 4.32 -1.40
C LEU A 73 -2.01 5.57 -2.25
N ASP A 74 -0.82 5.71 -2.82
CA ASP A 74 -0.53 6.66 -3.87
C ASP A 74 -1.15 6.12 -5.15
N LYS A 75 -2.34 6.61 -5.46
CA LYS A 75 -2.90 6.48 -6.79
C LYS A 75 -2.05 7.39 -7.66
N GLU A 76 -1.07 6.84 -8.36
CA GLU A 76 -0.57 7.53 -9.56
C GLU A 76 -1.81 7.67 -10.44
N GLU A 77 -2.43 8.86 -10.39
CA GLU A 77 -3.34 9.29 -11.44
C GLU A 77 -2.58 9.01 -12.72
N GLU A 78 -3.07 8.07 -13.52
CA GLU A 78 -2.69 7.98 -14.92
C GLU A 78 -2.82 9.41 -15.43
N GLN A 79 -1.69 10.09 -15.60
CA GLN A 79 -1.65 11.32 -16.35
C GLN A 79 -2.08 10.86 -17.74
N GLU A 80 -3.36 11.06 -18.06
CA GLU A 80 -3.83 11.17 -19.43
C GLU A 80 -3.01 12.31 -20.04
N GLU A 81 -1.82 11.99 -20.55
CA GLU A 81 -1.15 12.81 -21.54
C GLU A 81 -1.90 12.58 -22.86
N GLU A 82 -2.83 13.51 -23.15
CA GLU A 82 -3.42 13.75 -24.49
C GLU A 82 -2.37 14.12 -25.54
#